data_AF-A0A9D1WMH2-F1
#
_entry.id   AF-A0A9D1WMH2-F1
#
_cell.length_a   1.000
_cell.length_b   1.000
_cell.length_c   1.000
_cell.angle_alpha   90.00
_cell.angle_beta   90.00
_cell.angle_gamma   90.00
#
_symmetry.space_group_name_H-M   'P 1'
#
loop_
_entity.id
_entity.type
_entity.pdbx_description
1 polymer ?
#
loop_
_entity_poly.entity_id
_entity_poly.type
_entity_poly.pdbx_seq_one_letter_code
_entity_poly.pdbx_strand_id
1 'polypeptide(L)' 'FRVLNILTEGLLNKQIAYELNVSEATIKAHVTAILRKLGVHSRTQAVIAAQKLEVEPPKVES' A
#
# COMPACT_ATOMS: atom_id res chain seq x y z
N PHE A 1 6.15 2.51 4.11
CA PHE A 1 5.71 2.62 2.70
C PHE A 1 5.92 1.35 1.88
N ARG A 2 6.88 0.47 2.19
CA ARG A 2 7.19 -0.74 1.40
C ARG A 2 5.97 -1.61 1.02
N VAL A 3 5.08 -1.94 1.97
CA VAL A 3 3.87 -2.73 1.67
C VAL A 3 2.90 -1.98 0.73
N LEU A 4 2.76 -0.65 0.85
CA LEU A 4 1.85 0.12 0.00
C LEU A 4 2.33 0.15 -1.45
N ASN A 5 3.62 0.34 -1.69
CA ASN A 5 4.20 0.33 -3.04
C ASN A 5 4.08 -1.05 -3.69
N ILE A 6 4.26 -2.11 -2.90
CA ILE A 6 4.07 -3.47 -3.43
C ILE A 6 2.56 -3.76 -3.70
N LEU A 7 1.65 -3.12 -2.95
CA LEU A 7 0.22 -3.21 -3.25
C LEU A 7 -0.14 -2.60 -4.61
N THR A 8 0.52 -1.49 -5.00
CA THR A 8 0.32 -0.82 -6.30
C THR A 8 0.84 -1.63 -7.48
N GLU A 9 1.80 -2.54 -7.25
CA GLU A 9 2.30 -3.50 -8.25
C GLU A 9 1.35 -4.70 -8.48
N GLY A 10 0.26 -4.81 -7.71
CA GLY A 10 -0.74 -5.87 -7.87
C GLY A 10 -0.39 -7.21 -7.22
N LEU A 11 0.71 -7.30 -6.46
CA LEU A 11 1.14 -8.57 -5.84
C LEU A 11 0.18 -9.10 -4.77
N LEU A 12 -0.08 -10.39 -4.76
CA LEU A 12 -0.90 -11.05 -3.74
C LEU A 12 -0.23 -11.03 -2.37
N ASN A 13 -0.99 -11.00 -1.28
CA ASN A 13 -0.43 -10.95 0.09
C ASN A 13 0.60 -12.06 0.36
N LYS A 14 0.42 -13.24 -0.25
CA LYS A 14 1.37 -14.36 -0.17
C LYS A 14 2.71 -14.06 -0.85
N GLN A 15 2.68 -13.37 -1.99
CA GLN A 15 3.90 -12.94 -2.71
C GLN A 15 4.62 -11.86 -1.90
N ILE A 16 3.88 -10.87 -1.38
CA ILE A 16 4.45 -9.83 -0.51
C ILE A 16 5.08 -10.45 0.75
N ALA A 17 4.40 -11.42 1.36
CA ALA A 17 4.89 -12.14 2.52
C ALA A 17 6.20 -12.87 2.22
N TYR A 18 6.29 -13.52 1.05
CA TYR A 18 7.50 -14.18 0.59
C TYR A 18 8.65 -13.18 0.36
N GLU A 19 8.40 -12.09 -0.37
CA GLU A 19 9.43 -11.07 -0.66
C GLU A 19 9.96 -10.36 0.60
N LEU A 20 9.08 -10.14 1.58
CA LEU A 20 9.44 -9.49 2.83
C LEU A 20 9.90 -10.48 3.92
N ASN A 21 9.90 -11.79 3.61
CA ASN A 21 10.20 -12.87 4.55
C ASN A 21 9.40 -12.78 5.86
N VAL A 22 8.08 -12.57 5.75
CA VAL A 22 7.13 -12.50 6.86
C VAL A 22 5.93 -13.41 6.61
N SER A 23 5.05 -13.57 7.60
CA SER A 23 3.82 -14.34 7.42
C SER A 23 2.76 -13.56 6.64
N GLU A 24 1.89 -14.26 5.91
CA GLU A 24 0.74 -13.64 5.23
C GLU A 24 -0.20 -12.92 6.20
N ALA A 25 -0.31 -13.42 7.44
CA ALA A 25 -1.08 -12.76 8.51
C ALA A 25 -0.51 -11.38 8.86
N THR A 26 0.83 -11.24 8.86
CA THR A 26 1.52 -9.96 9.07
C THR A 26 1.18 -8.98 7.94
N ILE A 27 1.20 -9.45 6.69
CA ILE A 27 0.79 -8.62 5.55
C ILE A 27 -0.68 -8.20 5.66
N LYS A 28 -1.59 -9.10 6.05
CA LYS A 28 -3.01 -8.75 6.26
C LYS A 28 -3.17 -7.64 7.30
N ALA A 29 -2.46 -7.72 8.43
CA ALA A 29 -2.48 -6.67 9.45
C ALA A 29 -1.98 -5.32 8.90
N HIS A 30 -0.88 -5.33 8.14
CA HIS A 30 -0.38 -4.12 7.49
C HIS A 30 -1.35 -3.54 6.47
N VAL A 31 -1.97 -4.38 5.63
CA VAL A 31 -2.99 -3.95 4.66
C VAL A 31 -4.15 -3.30 5.40
N THR A 32 -4.69 -3.92 6.45
CA THR A 32 -5.76 -3.33 7.26
C THR A 32 -5.37 -1.98 7.86
N ALA A 33 -4.15 -1.85 8.39
CA ALA A 33 -3.66 -0.58 8.92
C ALA A 33 -3.54 0.50 7.83
N ILE A 34 -3.07 0.13 6.64
CA ILE A 34 -2.99 1.01 5.47
C ILE A 34 -4.38 1.47 5.05
N LEU A 35 -5.35 0.56 4.90
CA LEU A 35 -6.72 0.89 4.54
C LEU A 35 -7.33 1.91 5.52
N ARG A 36 -7.15 1.67 6.83
CA ARG A 36 -7.61 2.59 7.88
C ARG A 36 -6.92 3.96 7.79
N LYS A 37 -5.60 3.99 7.58
CA LYS A 37 -4.83 5.23 7.49
C LYS A 37 -5.20 6.06 6.25
N LEU A 38 -5.57 5.40 5.16
CA LEU A 38 -6.02 6.02 3.91
C LEU A 38 -7.53 6.31 3.90
N GLY A 39 -8.28 5.88 4.91
CA GLY A 39 -9.73 6.06 4.98
C GLY A 39 -10.53 5.29 3.92
N VAL A 40 -9.98 4.18 3.42
CA VAL A 40 -10.57 3.36 2.35
C VAL A 40 -10.92 1.95 2.85
N HIS A 41 -11.76 1.23 2.10
CA HIS A 41 -12.28 -0.08 2.52
C HIS A 41 -11.82 -1.23 1.63
N SER A 42 -11.14 -0.96 0.53
CA SER A 42 -10.65 -2.01 -0.37
C SER A 42 -9.23 -1.76 -0.85
N ARG A 43 -8.58 -2.86 -1.23
CA ARG A 43 -7.25 -2.82 -1.85
C ARG A 43 -7.23 -1.93 -3.10
N THR A 44 -8.24 -2.04 -3.95
CA THR A 44 -8.34 -1.22 -5.17
C THR A 44 -8.44 0.27 -4.82
N GLN A 45 -9.25 0.63 -3.81
CA GLN A 45 -9.34 2.01 -3.35
C GLN A 45 -8.02 2.50 -2.77
N ALA A 46 -7.28 1.65 -2.05
CA ALA A 46 -5.96 1.99 -1.52
C ALA A 46 -4.92 2.21 -2.62
N VAL A 47 -4.93 1.41 -3.68
CA VAL A 47 -4.07 1.60 -4.85
C VAL A 47 -4.39 2.92 -5.55
N ILE A 48 -5.67 3.21 -5.78
CA ILE A 48 -6.10 4.48 -6.39
C ILE A 48 -5.72 5.68 -5.50
N ALA A 49 -5.92 5.56 -4.18
CA ALA A 49 -5.55 6.61 -3.23
C ALA A 49 -4.03 6.83 -3.18
N ALA A 50 -3.24 5.76 -3.20
CA ALA A 50 -1.78 5.83 -3.25
C ALA A 50 -1.29 6.48 -4.54
N GLN A 51 -1.84 6.10 -5.69
CA GLN A 51 -1.53 6.73 -6.97
C GLN A 51 -1.83 8.24 -6.93
N LYS A 52 -2.95 8.67 -6.34
CA LYS A 52 -3.27 10.09 -6.16
C LYS A 52 -2.26 10.85 -5.27
N LEU A 53 -1.68 10.18 -4.27
CA LEU A 53 -0.65 10.75 -3.42
C LEU A 53 0.72 10.81 -4.12
N GLU A 54 1.02 9.87 -5.02
CA GLU A 54 2.23 9.88 -5.85
C GLU A 54 2.22 10.99 -6.92
N VAL A 55 1.06 11.60 -7.22
CA VAL A 55 0.93 12.75 -8.14
C VAL A 55 1.07 14.11 -7.46
N GLU A 56 1.48 14.20 -6.18
CA GLU A 56 2.05 15.44 -5.67
C GLU A 56 3.57 15.45 -5.93
N PRO A 57 4.06 16.05 -7.03
CA PRO A 57 5.46 16.41 -7.11
C PRO A 57 5.78 17.37 -5.95
N PRO A 58 7.04 17.42 -5.48
CA PRO A 58 7.44 18.36 -4.44
C PRO A 58 6.97 19.75 -4.90
N LYS A 59 6.19 20.43 -4.04
CA LYS A 59 5.99 21.87 -4.17
C LYS A 59 7.39 22.48 -4.22
N VAL A 60 7.84 22.81 -5.42
CA VAL A 60 8.92 23.77 -5.60
C VAL A 60 8.30 25.07 -5.12
N GLU A 61 8.53 25.38 -3.85
CA GLU A 61 8.27 26.72 -3.32
C GLU A 61 9.23 27.66 -4.04
N SER A 62 8.65 28.52 -4.87
CA SER A 62 9.33 29.61 -5.59
C SER A 62 9.86 30.69 -4.65
#